data_AF-A0AAU2KSN9-F1
#
_entry.id   AF-A0AAU2KSN9-F1
#
_cell.length_a   1.000
_cell.length_b   1.000
_cell.length_c   1.000
_cell.angle_alpha   90.00
_cell.angle_beta   90.00
_cell.angle_gamma   90.00
#
_symmetry.space_group_name_H-M   'P 1'
#
loop_
_entity.id
_entity.type
_entity.pdbx_description
1 polymer ?
#
loop_
_entity_poly.entity_id
_entity_poly.type
_entity_poly.pdbx_seq_one_letter_code
_entity_poly.pdbx_strand_id
1 'polypeptide(L)' 'MRGDLTDTQWARLEPLLPKGEKPGRPQAWTRRQLIDGIRWRTRTGTPWRDVPERYGPWGRVYDLFRRWQA' A
#
# COMPACT_ATOMS: atom_id res chain seq x y z
N MET A 1 -13.98 -0.78 -0.09
CA MET A 1 -14.38 -0.65 1.33
C MET A 1 -14.30 0.82 1.75
N ARG A 2 -14.87 1.21 2.90
CA ARG A 2 -14.70 2.58 3.43
C ARG A 2 -13.21 2.87 3.66
N GLY A 3 -12.62 3.68 2.78
CA GLY A 3 -11.24 4.17 2.92
C GLY A 3 -10.23 3.70 1.87
N ASP A 4 -10.60 2.83 0.94
CA ASP A 4 -9.73 2.49 -0.21
C ASP A 4 -9.72 3.65 -1.21
N LEU A 5 -8.62 3.83 -1.95
CA LEU A 5 -8.54 4.84 -3.00
C LEU A 5 -9.49 4.48 -4.16
N THR A 6 -10.25 5.47 -4.64
CA THR A 6 -10.94 5.35 -5.93
C THR A 6 -9.94 5.40 -7.09
N ASP A 7 -10.32 4.92 -8.26
CA ASP A 7 -9.45 4.95 -9.45
C ASP A 7 -9.00 6.39 -9.79
N THR A 8 -9.91 7.36 -9.63
CA THR A 8 -9.61 8.78 -9.86
C THR A 8 -8.61 9.34 -8.85
N GLN A 9 -8.74 8.98 -7.57
CA GLN A 9 -7.77 9.40 -6.54
C GLN A 9 -6.43 8.71 -6.75
N TRP A 10 -6.43 7.44 -7.13
CA TRP A 10 -5.23 6.69 -7.47
C TRP A 10 -4.50 7.32 -8.65
N ALA A 11 -5.21 7.67 -9.73
CA ALA A 11 -4.62 8.28 -10.92
C ALA A 11 -3.91 9.62 -10.64
N ARG A 12 -4.38 10.37 -9.62
CA ARG A 12 -3.71 11.60 -9.17
C ARG A 12 -2.52 11.33 -8.24
N LEU A 13 -2.59 10.28 -7.43
CA LEU A 13 -1.55 9.92 -6.46
C LEU A 13 -0.38 9.20 -7.12
N GLU A 14 -0.66 8.22 -7.98
CA GLU A 14 0.33 7.36 -8.65
C GLU A 14 1.52 8.12 -9.24
N PRO A 15 1.36 9.22 -10.01
CA PRO A 15 2.50 9.93 -10.59
C PRO A 15 3.40 10.62 -9.55
N LEU A 16 2.89 10.90 -8.35
CA LEU A 16 3.64 11.53 -7.27
C LEU A 16 4.42 10.52 -6.43
N LEU A 17 4.12 9.23 -6.56
CA LEU A 17 4.79 8.20 -5.80
C LEU A 17 6.18 7.94 -6.40
N PRO A 18 7.20 7.70 -5.54
CA PRO A 18 8.53 7.37 -6.02
C PRO A 18 8.44 6.10 -6.89
N LYS A 19 8.77 6.24 -8.18
CA LYS A 19 8.83 5.13 -9.12
C LYS A 19 9.99 4.24 -8.71
N GLY A 20 9.70 3.18 -7.97
CA GLY A 20 10.72 2.17 -7.66
C GLY A 20 11.24 1.55 -8.95
N GLU A 21 12.55 1.67 -9.17
CA GLU A 21 13.31 1.15 -10.30
C GLU A 21 13.44 -0.38 -10.23
N LYS A 22 12.41 -1.18 -10.54
CA LYS A 22 12.66 -2.60 -10.88
C LYS A 22 11.64 -3.14 -11.90
N PRO A 23 12.06 -3.42 -13.15
CA PRO A 23 11.41 -4.43 -13.96
C PRO A 23 11.88 -5.80 -13.43
N GLY A 24 11.08 -6.40 -12.55
CA GLY A 24 11.27 -7.77 -12.06
C GLY A 24 10.00 -8.59 -12.23
N ARG A 25 9.98 -9.82 -11.69
CA ARG A 25 8.78 -10.68 -11.65
C ARG A 25 7.55 -9.87 -11.23
N PRO A 26 6.41 -9.95 -11.96
CA PRO A 26 5.21 -9.22 -11.60
C PRO A 26 4.87 -9.50 -10.13
N GLN A 27 4.83 -8.44 -9.33
CA GLN A 27 4.39 -8.57 -7.94
C GLN A 27 2.93 -9.01 -7.95
N ALA A 28 2.61 -10.05 -7.18
CA ALA A 28 1.22 -10.51 -7.01
C ALA A 28 0.32 -9.45 -6.34
N TRP A 29 0.88 -8.34 -5.86
CA TRP A 29 0.15 -7.24 -5.23
C TRP A 29 0.58 -5.91 -5.84
N THR A 30 -0.39 -5.11 -6.23
CA THR A 30 -0.18 -3.78 -6.79
C THR A 30 0.27 -2.80 -5.71
N ARG A 31 0.97 -1.72 -6.10
CA ARG A 31 1.31 -0.62 -5.18
C ARG A 31 0.07 -0.04 -4.50
N ARG A 32 -1.04 0.06 -5.25
CA ARG A 32 -2.33 0.52 -4.74
C ARG A 32 -2.82 -0.32 -3.57
N GLN A 33 -2.80 -1.66 -3.70
CA GLN A 33 -3.22 -2.55 -2.61
C GLN A 33 -2.39 -2.35 -1.35
N LEU A 34 -1.07 -2.21 -1.49
CA LEU A 34 -0.20 -1.97 -0.34
C LEU A 34 -0.49 -0.62 0.33
N ILE A 35 -0.72 0.42 -0.47
CA ILE A 35 -1.05 1.77 0.03
C ILE A 35 -2.41 1.81 0.71
N ASP A 36 -3.41 1.13 0.14
CA ASP A 36 -4.71 0.96 0.78
C ASP A 36 -4.57 0.20 2.10
N GLY A 37 -3.66 -0.78 2.18
CA GLY A 37 -3.28 -1.46 3.43
C GLY A 37 -2.69 -0.51 4.48
N ILE A 38 -1.77 0.38 4.08
CA ILE A 38 -1.22 1.42 4.96
C ILE A 38 -2.33 2.36 5.45
N ARG A 39 -3.18 2.88 4.54
CA ARG A 39 -4.29 3.79 4.89
C ARG A 39 -5.28 3.12 5.83
N TRP A 40 -5.63 1.86 5.57
CA TRP A 40 -6.53 1.08 6.42
C TRP A 40 -5.93 0.90 7.81
N ARG A 41 -4.64 0.51 7.92
CA ARG A 41 -3.97 0.33 9.21
C ARG A 41 -3.93 1.66 9.99
N THR A 42 -3.53 2.76 9.33
CA THR A 42 -3.46 4.08 9.96
C THR A 42 -4.83 4.55 10.47
N ARG A 43 -5.90 4.26 9.73
CA ARG A 43 -7.27 4.59 10.14
C ARG A 43 -7.78 3.73 11.29
N THR A 44 -7.44 2.45 11.30
CA THR A 44 -8.00 1.46 12.25
C THR A 44 -7.16 1.35 13.53
N GLY A 45 -5.90 1.79 13.50
CA GLY A 45 -4.99 1.75 14.64
C GLY A 45 -4.53 0.33 15.03
N THR A 46 -4.85 -0.68 14.22
CA THR A 46 -4.59 -2.07 14.53
C THR A 46 -3.11 -2.43 14.38
N PRO A 47 -2.65 -3.50 15.05
CA PRO A 47 -1.34 -4.09 14.80
C PRO A 47 -1.12 -4.37 13.31
N TRP A 48 0.13 -4.23 12.86
CA TRP A 48 0.47 -4.50 11.45
C TRP A 48 0.14 -5.95 11.05
N ARG A 49 0.28 -6.90 11.98
CA ARG A 49 -0.03 -8.32 11.75
C ARG A 49 -1.50 -8.59 11.42
N ASP A 50 -2.40 -7.70 11.84
CA ASP A 50 -3.84 -7.83 11.60
C ASP A 50 -4.29 -7.10 10.33
N VAL A 51 -3.35 -6.59 9.53
CA VAL A 51 -3.68 -6.01 8.22
C VAL A 51 -4.26 -7.11 7.33
N PRO A 52 -5.47 -6.88 6.77
CA PRO A 52 -6.13 -7.89 5.95
C PRO A 52 -5.33 -8.29 4.71
N GLU A 53 -5.25 -9.59 4.45
CA GLU A 53 -4.47 -10.18 3.36
C GLU A 53 -4.85 -9.68 1.96
N ARG A 54 -6.06 -9.14 1.79
CA ARG A 54 -6.50 -8.48 0.54
C ARG A 54 -5.58 -7.33 0.09
N TYR A 55 -4.87 -6.71 1.04
CA TYR A 55 -3.89 -5.65 0.78
C TYR A 55 -2.47 -6.20 0.52
N GLY A 56 -2.30 -7.51 0.70
CA GLY A 56 -1.04 -8.22 0.63
C GLY A 56 -0.45 -8.53 2.00
N PRO A 57 0.70 -9.23 2.02
CA PRO A 57 1.37 -9.61 3.26
C PRO A 57 1.71 -8.36 4.08
N TRP A 58 1.35 -8.37 5.36
CA TRP A 58 1.58 -7.23 6.25
C TRP A 58 3.04 -6.75 6.26
N GLY A 59 4.00 -7.66 6.09
CA GLY A 59 5.43 -7.32 5.99
C GLY A 59 5.74 -6.40 4.81
N ARG A 60 5.12 -6.64 3.64
CA ARG A 60 5.29 -5.79 2.44
C ARG A 60 4.62 -4.42 2.60
N VAL A 61 3.48 -4.39 3.27
CA VAL A 61 2.78 -3.14 3.62
C VAL A 61 3.65 -2.32 4.58
N TYR A 62 4.19 -2.96 5.61
CA TYR A 62 5.08 -2.33 6.60
C TYR A 62 6.40 -1.87 5.98
N ASP A 63 7.03 -2.67 5.11
CA ASP A 63 8.28 -2.29 4.43
C ASP A 63 8.10 -1.06 3.55
N LEU A 64 6.97 -0.95 2.84
CA LEU A 64 6.63 0.23 2.07
C LEU A 64 6.43 1.45 2.98
N PHE A 65 5.69 1.29 4.07
CA PHE A 65 5.48 2.35 5.05
C PHE A 65 6.81 2.84 5.65
N ARG A 66 7.65 1.91 6.11
CA ARG A 66 8.97 2.21 6.70
C ARG A 66 9.87 2.93 5.71
N ARG A 67 9.85 2.57 4.43
CA ARG A 67 10.62 3.26 3.38
C ARG A 67 10.20 4.73 3.18
N TRP A 68 8.94 5.07 3.46
CA TRP A 68 8.44 6.45 3.35
C TRP A 68 8.56 7.26 4.64
N GLN A 69 8.96 6.63 5.75
CA GLN A 69 9.23 7.30 7.02
C GLN A 69 10.71 7.70 7.19
N ALA A 70 11.59 7.20 6.32
CA ALA A 70 13.00 7.56 6.25
C ALA A 70 13.20 8.72 5.26
#